data_AF-A0A223RXG4-F1
#
_entry.id   AF-A0A223RXG4-F1
#
_cell.length_a   1.000
_cell.length_b   1.000
_cell.length_c   1.000
_cell.angle_alpha   90.00
_cell.angle_beta   90.00
_cell.angle_gamma   90.00
#
_symmetry.space_group_name_H-M   'P 1'
#
loop_
_entity.id
_entity.type
_entity.pdbx_description
1 polymer ?
#
loop_
_entity_poly.entity_id
_entity_poly.type
_entity_poly.pdbx_seq_one_letter_code
_entity_poly.pdbx_strand_id
1 'polypeptide(L)'
;MATTEPLTWSNALTSWQLSPWDGLVVALAAGYLAGVVRYRRGGGRWPVRHSAAFLAGLLALVLAVNSAIGVYSESLTWVHMVQHLVLIMAVPILLIAGRPLALWATADDGTTSRRLTGLLNSRAAGWLTHPATSFVYYTAVLIVTHLTVFAQLRLEHEWLRHFEIVLYLTSGYLLFLPVLGNEPLRWKHFPHPLRVVLLMAGMLPDTLVGVVLMMAPNPIAPAYRLARPDWGPALLTDQHLAGAIMWFFGDATMAVLALITVGMWLRSRGPEAGFGSWLETARRGALARTASGPAPALSDSTDVDADERALADYNAMLARLHGNAGPQHPSPPRSDGEGEP
;
A
#
# COMPACT_ATOMS: atom_id res chain seq x y z
N MET A 1 18.64 24.70 28.67
CA MET A 1 18.35 23.68 27.65
C MET A 1 18.92 22.37 28.17
N ALA A 2 18.10 21.33 28.33
CA ALA A 2 18.59 20.04 28.79
C ALA A 2 19.54 19.48 27.71
N THR A 3 20.83 19.38 28.04
CA THR A 3 21.82 18.73 27.18
C THR A 3 21.41 17.26 27.07
N THR A 4 20.94 16.83 25.90
CA THR A 4 20.62 15.43 25.67
C THR A 4 21.89 14.61 25.90
N GLU A 5 21.78 13.61 26.77
CA GLU A 5 22.95 12.81 27.15
C GLU A 5 23.55 12.10 25.93
N PRO A 6 24.86 11.80 25.94
CA PRO A 6 25.50 11.04 24.88
C PRO A 6 24.74 9.76 24.51
N LEU A 7 24.59 9.50 23.21
CA LEU A 7 23.98 8.27 22.71
C LEU A 7 24.93 7.08 22.92
N THR A 8 24.97 6.59 24.15
CA THR A 8 25.61 5.34 24.54
C THR A 8 24.60 4.19 24.45
N TRP A 9 25.07 2.94 24.48
CA TRP A 9 24.17 1.77 24.50
C TRP A 9 23.23 1.78 25.71
N SER A 10 23.68 2.26 26.86
CA SER A 10 22.81 2.42 28.04
C SER A 10 21.71 3.43 27.76
N ASN A 11 22.08 4.63 27.30
CA ASN A 11 21.14 5.73 27.08
C ASN A 11 20.18 5.43 25.93
N ALA A 12 20.62 4.71 24.89
CA ALA A 12 19.75 4.25 23.83
C ALA A 12 18.63 3.31 24.33
N LEU A 13 18.88 2.55 25.40
CA LEU A 13 17.91 1.62 25.99
C LEU A 13 17.09 2.25 27.13
N THR A 14 17.64 3.24 27.84
CA THR A 14 17.01 3.85 29.03
C THR A 14 16.34 5.21 28.76
N SER A 15 16.63 5.86 27.63
CA SER A 15 15.98 7.12 27.27
C SER A 15 14.57 6.87 26.75
N TRP A 16 13.58 7.26 27.55
CA TRP A 16 12.17 7.15 27.21
C TRP A 16 11.41 8.45 27.52
N GLN A 17 10.42 8.75 26.70
CA GLN A 17 9.49 9.86 26.88
C GLN A 17 8.04 9.38 26.70
N LEU A 18 7.10 10.04 27.36
CA LEU A 18 5.68 9.81 27.13
C LEU A 18 5.20 10.69 25.99
N SER A 19 4.36 10.13 25.13
CA SER A 19 3.86 10.81 23.94
C SER A 19 2.34 10.88 23.95
N PRO A 20 1.73 11.98 23.44
CA PRO A 20 0.27 12.05 23.27
C PRO A 20 -0.30 10.91 22.41
N TRP A 21 0.53 10.25 21.60
CA TRP A 21 0.16 9.11 20.77
C TRP A 21 -0.16 7.83 21.57
N ASP A 22 0.28 7.73 22.83
CA ASP A 22 0.09 6.54 23.67
C ASP A 22 -1.39 6.21 23.88
N GLY A 23 -2.23 7.23 24.08
CA GLY A 23 -3.68 7.06 24.20
C GLY A 23 -4.31 6.48 22.95
N LEU A 24 -3.86 6.93 21.76
CA LEU A 24 -4.32 6.39 20.48
C LEU A 24 -3.87 4.93 20.30
N VAL A 25 -2.62 4.62 20.63
CA VAL A 25 -2.09 3.25 20.55
C VAL A 25 -2.92 2.30 21.43
N VAL A 26 -3.19 2.68 22.67
CA VAL A 26 -4.00 1.88 23.60
C VAL A 26 -5.42 1.71 23.06
N ALA A 27 -6.04 2.77 22.55
CA ALA A 27 -7.37 2.70 21.96
C ALA A 27 -7.42 1.76 20.74
N LEU A 28 -6.44 1.84 19.84
CA LEU A 28 -6.33 0.98 18.66
C LEU A 28 -6.09 -0.48 19.04
N ALA A 29 -5.20 -0.74 20.02
CA ALA A 29 -4.94 -2.08 20.53
C ALA A 29 -6.19 -2.70 21.16
N ALA A 30 -6.86 -1.96 22.05
CA ALA A 30 -8.09 -2.39 22.71
C ALA A 30 -9.20 -2.66 21.70
N GLY A 31 -9.39 -1.75 20.73
CA GLY A 31 -10.37 -1.91 19.67
C GLY A 31 -10.10 -3.14 18.82
N TYR A 32 -8.86 -3.34 18.37
CA TYR A 32 -8.49 -4.50 17.56
C TYR A 32 -8.70 -5.82 18.33
N LEU A 33 -8.24 -5.90 19.58
CA LEU A 33 -8.41 -7.09 20.42
C LEU A 33 -9.89 -7.37 20.73
N ALA A 34 -10.70 -6.33 20.97
CA ALA A 34 -12.14 -6.47 21.12
C ALA A 34 -12.78 -7.04 19.84
N GLY A 35 -12.37 -6.57 18.66
CA GLY A 35 -12.76 -7.12 17.37
C GLY A 35 -12.40 -8.59 17.21
N VAL A 36 -11.19 -8.99 17.59
CA VAL A 36 -10.73 -10.39 17.55
C VAL A 36 -11.57 -11.27 18.49
N VAL A 37 -11.82 -10.81 19.72
CA VAL A 37 -12.65 -11.54 20.69
C VAL A 37 -14.08 -11.69 20.16
N ARG A 38 -14.66 -10.63 19.59
CA ARG A 38 -16.01 -10.69 19.00
C ARG A 38 -16.09 -11.66 17.83
N TYR A 39 -15.12 -11.61 16.91
CA TYR A 39 -15.04 -12.52 15.78
C TYR A 39 -14.91 -13.99 16.22
N ARG A 40 -14.10 -14.26 17.25
CA ARG A 40 -13.95 -15.60 17.82
C ARG A 40 -15.20 -16.10 18.54
N ARG A 41 -15.95 -15.21 19.20
CA ARG A 41 -17.25 -15.54 19.81
C ARG A 41 -18.32 -15.90 18.78
N GLY A 42 -18.23 -15.32 17.57
CA GLY A 42 -19.08 -15.68 16.43
C GLY A 42 -18.70 -17.02 15.75
N GLY A 43 -17.79 -17.81 16.33
CA GLY A 43 -17.36 -19.12 15.78
C GLY A 43 -16.24 -19.05 14.74
N GLY A 44 -15.76 -17.84 14.40
CA GLY A 44 -14.64 -17.64 13.48
C GLY A 44 -13.27 -17.94 14.12
N ARG A 45 -12.28 -18.33 13.31
CA ARG A 45 -10.89 -18.49 13.76
C ARG A 45 -10.01 -17.39 13.13
N TRP A 46 -9.75 -16.33 13.89
CA TRP A 46 -8.84 -15.27 13.45
C TRP A 46 -7.39 -15.75 13.55
N PRO A 47 -6.58 -15.71 12.46
CA PRO A 47 -5.22 -16.23 12.53
C PRO A 47 -4.30 -15.33 13.38
N VAL A 48 -3.58 -15.93 14.32
CA VAL A 48 -2.71 -15.24 15.29
C VAL A 48 -1.67 -14.34 14.62
N ARG A 49 -1.17 -14.71 13.43
CA ARG A 49 -0.20 -13.90 12.68
C ARG A 49 -0.69 -12.47 12.38
N HIS A 50 -1.99 -12.27 12.14
CA HIS A 50 -2.54 -10.94 11.87
C HIS A 50 -2.55 -10.11 13.15
N SER A 51 -2.97 -10.72 14.27
CA SER A 51 -2.92 -10.03 15.56
C SER A 51 -1.49 -9.71 15.99
N ALA A 52 -0.55 -10.62 15.79
CA ALA A 52 0.86 -10.39 16.08
C ALA A 52 1.43 -9.26 15.22
N ALA A 53 1.14 -9.24 13.92
CA ALA A 53 1.57 -8.16 13.03
C ALA A 53 0.98 -6.79 13.43
N PHE A 54 -0.32 -6.74 13.75
CA PHE A 54 -0.97 -5.50 14.18
C PHE A 54 -0.35 -4.95 15.47
N LEU A 55 -0.18 -5.81 16.49
CA LEU A 55 0.42 -5.42 17.76
C LEU A 55 1.90 -5.05 17.60
N ALA A 56 2.64 -5.73 16.72
CA ALA A 56 4.00 -5.36 16.39
C ALA A 56 4.08 -3.99 15.71
N GLY A 57 3.12 -3.64 14.84
CA GLY A 57 3.02 -2.31 14.25
C GLY A 57 2.77 -1.21 15.27
N LEU A 58 1.86 -1.48 16.24
CA LEU A 58 1.62 -0.56 17.36
C LEU A 58 2.85 -0.43 18.27
N LEU A 59 3.55 -1.52 18.54
CA LEU A 59 4.80 -1.49 19.31
C LEU A 59 5.88 -0.69 18.57
N ALA A 60 6.02 -0.87 17.26
CA ALA A 60 6.96 -0.10 16.45
C ALA A 60 6.64 1.40 16.47
N LEU A 61 5.36 1.77 16.48
CA LEU A 61 4.93 3.16 16.66
C LEU A 61 5.37 3.71 18.02
N VAL A 62 5.08 2.99 19.11
CA VAL A 62 5.52 3.36 20.47
C VAL A 62 7.03 3.52 20.54
N LEU A 63 7.80 2.56 19.99
CA LEU A 63 9.25 2.65 19.96
C LEU A 63 9.73 3.87 19.17
N ALA A 64 9.11 4.17 18.03
CA ALA A 64 9.49 5.33 17.23
C ALA A 64 9.25 6.68 17.93
N VAL A 65 8.17 6.80 18.74
CA VAL A 65 7.81 8.07 19.38
C VAL A 65 8.29 8.23 20.83
N ASN A 66 8.52 7.12 21.53
CA ASN A 66 8.79 7.14 22.98
C ASN A 66 10.21 6.72 23.34
N SER A 67 10.88 5.87 22.54
CA SER A 67 12.24 5.42 22.88
C SER A 67 13.27 6.52 22.58
N ALA A 68 14.56 6.17 22.68
CA ALA A 68 15.66 7.01 22.24
C ALA A 68 15.43 7.60 20.83
N ILE A 69 14.76 6.88 19.92
CA ILE A 69 14.41 7.42 18.60
C ILE A 69 13.58 8.71 18.74
N GLY A 70 12.55 8.71 19.57
CA GLY A 70 11.70 9.88 19.80
C GLY A 70 12.40 10.98 20.59
N VAL A 71 13.26 10.62 21.55
CA VAL A 71 14.00 11.59 22.38
C VAL A 71 15.05 12.33 21.56
N TYR A 72 15.78 11.64 20.69
CA TYR A 72 16.90 12.23 19.95
C TYR A 72 16.52 12.80 18.58
N SER A 73 15.35 12.46 18.01
CA SER A 73 14.94 12.92 16.67
C SER A 73 14.75 14.44 16.56
N GLU A 74 14.62 15.16 17.67
CA GLU A 74 14.52 16.62 17.66
C GLU A 74 15.90 17.31 17.64
N SER A 75 16.95 16.55 17.93
CA SER A 75 18.33 17.06 18.09
C SER A 75 19.29 16.54 17.00
N LEU A 76 19.01 15.37 16.44
CA LEU A 76 19.83 14.68 15.46
C LEU A 76 19.01 14.32 14.22
N THR A 77 19.44 14.83 13.08
CA THR A 77 18.75 14.66 11.79
C THR A 77 18.76 13.18 11.36
N TRP A 78 19.86 12.46 11.59
CA TRP A 78 19.94 11.04 11.26
C TRP A 78 18.97 10.19 12.09
N VAL A 79 18.77 10.51 13.38
CA VAL A 79 17.78 9.82 14.24
C VAL A 79 16.36 10.12 13.76
N HIS A 80 16.11 11.38 13.37
CA HIS A 80 14.85 11.74 12.75
C HIS A 80 14.56 10.93 11.48
N MET A 81 15.56 10.66 10.64
CA MET A 81 15.36 9.80 9.45
C MET A 81 15.05 8.36 9.82
N VAL A 82 15.66 7.82 10.87
CA VAL A 82 15.28 6.49 11.40
C VAL A 82 13.82 6.51 11.88
N GLN A 83 13.41 7.54 12.62
CA GLN A 83 12.03 7.72 13.06
C GLN A 83 11.06 7.78 11.87
N HIS A 84 11.39 8.60 10.87
CA HIS A 84 10.63 8.76 9.64
C HIS A 84 10.41 7.42 8.94
N LEU A 85 11.48 6.65 8.70
CA LEU A 85 11.39 5.35 8.01
C LEU A 85 10.54 4.34 8.78
N VAL A 86 10.64 4.30 10.11
CA VAL A 86 9.79 3.43 10.94
C VAL A 86 8.33 3.84 10.81
N LEU A 87 8.01 5.13 10.86
CA LEU A 87 6.65 5.65 10.80
C LEU A 87 6.00 5.56 9.42
N ILE A 88 6.76 5.76 8.34
CA ILE A 88 6.23 5.75 6.97
C ILE A 88 6.25 4.36 6.33
N MET A 89 7.12 3.45 6.79
CA MET A 89 7.24 2.10 6.21
C MET A 89 6.88 1.01 7.21
N ALA A 90 7.67 0.83 8.27
CA ALA A 90 7.56 -0.34 9.14
C ALA A 90 6.19 -0.42 9.83
N VAL A 91 5.73 0.68 10.43
CA VAL A 91 4.44 0.75 11.12
C VAL A 91 3.29 0.47 10.14
N PRO A 92 3.14 1.18 9.00
CA PRO A 92 2.05 0.91 8.08
C PRO A 92 2.04 -0.50 7.51
N ILE A 93 3.20 -1.05 7.13
CA ILE A 93 3.32 -2.42 6.62
C ILE A 93 2.78 -3.43 7.64
N LEU A 94 3.18 -3.31 8.90
CA LEU A 94 2.75 -4.19 9.99
C LEU A 94 1.26 -4.03 10.32
N LEU A 95 0.75 -2.79 10.33
CA LEU A 95 -0.67 -2.52 10.55
C LEU A 95 -1.56 -3.10 9.44
N ILE A 96 -1.15 -2.96 8.17
CA ILE A 96 -1.87 -3.54 7.02
C ILE A 96 -1.84 -5.07 7.07
N ALA A 97 -0.69 -5.65 7.43
CA ALA A 97 -0.57 -7.10 7.63
C ALA A 97 -1.49 -7.61 8.76
N GLY A 98 -1.90 -6.75 9.68
CA GLY A 98 -2.89 -7.03 10.72
C GLY A 98 -4.34 -7.14 10.25
N ARG A 99 -4.62 -6.72 9.01
CA ARG A 99 -5.96 -6.71 8.37
C ARG A 99 -7.07 -6.12 9.24
N PRO A 100 -6.87 -4.95 9.87
CA PRO A 100 -7.85 -4.36 10.77
C PRO A 100 -9.19 -4.09 10.07
N LEU A 101 -9.20 -3.65 8.80
CA LEU A 101 -10.46 -3.30 8.13
C LEU A 101 -11.29 -4.55 7.83
N ALA A 102 -10.67 -5.66 7.43
CA ALA A 102 -11.34 -6.93 7.23
C ALA A 102 -11.87 -7.50 8.55
N LEU A 103 -11.13 -7.36 9.65
CA LEU A 103 -11.62 -7.76 10.97
C LEU A 103 -12.91 -7.03 11.32
N TRP A 104 -12.92 -5.70 11.22
CA TRP A 104 -14.11 -4.89 11.54
C TRP A 104 -15.27 -5.10 10.56
N ALA A 105 -14.99 -5.33 9.27
CA ALA A 105 -16.01 -5.66 8.28
C ALA A 105 -16.63 -7.04 8.51
N THR A 106 -15.97 -7.94 9.24
CA THR A 106 -16.45 -9.31 9.47
C THR A 106 -16.81 -9.61 10.93
N ALA A 107 -16.54 -8.68 11.85
CA ALA A 107 -16.78 -8.86 13.28
C ALA A 107 -18.26 -8.77 13.70
N ASP A 108 -19.17 -8.35 12.80
CA ASP A 108 -20.60 -8.27 13.10
C ASP A 108 -21.47 -8.28 11.83
N ASP A 109 -22.64 -8.94 11.87
CA ASP A 109 -23.66 -8.90 10.80
C ASP A 109 -24.56 -7.63 10.85
N GLY A 110 -24.28 -6.77 11.84
CA GLY A 110 -25.04 -5.57 12.16
C GLY A 110 -24.82 -4.38 11.24
N THR A 111 -25.51 -3.28 11.57
CA THR A 111 -25.47 -1.99 10.86
C THR A 111 -24.08 -1.36 10.82
N THR A 112 -23.22 -1.60 11.82
CA THR A 112 -21.87 -1.03 11.87
C THR A 112 -20.95 -1.59 10.78
N SER A 113 -20.95 -2.90 10.55
CA SER A 113 -20.17 -3.53 9.47
C SER A 113 -20.63 -3.04 8.09
N ARG A 114 -21.95 -2.94 7.88
CA ARG A 114 -22.51 -2.42 6.61
C ARG A 114 -22.15 -0.95 6.38
N ARG A 115 -22.21 -0.11 7.42
CA ARG A 115 -21.79 1.30 7.34
C ARG A 115 -20.31 1.43 7.03
N LEU A 116 -19.45 0.65 7.71
CA LEU A 116 -18.02 0.65 7.45
C LEU A 116 -17.72 0.19 6.02
N THR A 117 -18.33 -0.90 5.57
CA THR A 117 -18.16 -1.41 4.21
C THR A 117 -18.68 -0.40 3.17
N GLY A 118 -19.79 0.29 3.45
CA GLY A 118 -20.29 1.38 2.61
C GLY A 118 -19.35 2.57 2.54
N LEU A 119 -18.74 2.95 3.66
CA LEU A 119 -17.76 4.04 3.75
C LEU A 119 -16.46 3.69 3.02
N LEU A 120 -15.94 2.47 3.21
CA LEU A 120 -14.77 1.94 2.51
C LEU A 120 -15.00 1.83 0.99
N ASN A 121 -16.25 1.58 0.57
CA ASN A 121 -16.66 1.56 -0.83
C ASN A 121 -17.20 2.91 -1.32
N SER A 122 -17.05 4.01 -0.58
CA SER A 122 -17.45 5.34 -1.05
C SER A 122 -16.54 5.84 -2.18
N ARG A 123 -17.00 6.84 -2.95
CA ARG A 123 -16.17 7.48 -3.98
C ARG A 123 -14.94 8.16 -3.38
N ALA A 124 -15.08 8.81 -2.23
CA ALA A 124 -13.99 9.48 -1.53
C ALA A 124 -12.91 8.47 -1.08
N ALA A 125 -13.32 7.37 -0.44
CA ALA A 125 -12.39 6.30 -0.05
C ALA A 125 -11.72 5.66 -1.28
N GLY A 126 -12.48 5.45 -2.36
CA GLY A 126 -11.94 4.94 -3.63
C GLY A 126 -10.91 5.87 -4.27
N TRP A 127 -11.11 7.19 -4.20
CA TRP A 127 -10.14 8.16 -4.72
C TRP A 127 -8.88 8.25 -3.86
N LEU A 128 -9.02 8.24 -2.53
CA LEU A 128 -7.91 8.34 -1.59
C LEU A 128 -7.01 7.08 -1.58
N THR A 129 -7.63 5.91 -1.74
CA THR A 129 -6.94 4.60 -1.84
C THR A 129 -6.53 4.25 -3.27
N HIS A 130 -6.74 5.14 -4.23
CA HIS A 130 -6.31 4.91 -5.61
C HIS A 130 -4.79 4.92 -5.67
N PRO A 131 -4.14 3.90 -6.27
CA PRO A 131 -2.68 3.75 -6.33
C PRO A 131 -1.93 5.02 -6.76
N ALA A 132 -2.41 5.70 -7.81
CA ALA A 132 -1.81 6.95 -8.28
C ALA A 132 -1.96 8.09 -7.26
N THR A 133 -3.12 8.24 -6.62
CA THR A 133 -3.34 9.27 -5.60
C THR A 133 -2.46 9.02 -4.38
N SER A 134 -2.34 7.76 -3.95
CA SER A 134 -1.49 7.37 -2.84
C SER A 134 -0.01 7.61 -3.16
N PHE A 135 0.44 7.34 -4.38
CA PHE A 135 1.78 7.67 -4.85
C PHE A 135 2.06 9.18 -4.87
N VAL A 136 1.17 9.99 -5.43
CA VAL A 136 1.30 11.45 -5.43
C VAL A 136 1.33 11.99 -4.01
N TYR A 137 0.46 11.50 -3.13
CA TYR A 137 0.41 11.91 -1.74
C TYR A 137 1.70 11.56 -0.99
N TYR A 138 2.20 10.33 -1.15
CA TYR A 138 3.49 9.90 -0.59
C TYR A 138 4.63 10.81 -1.06
N THR A 139 4.74 11.02 -2.37
CA THR A 139 5.76 11.89 -2.97
C THR A 139 5.67 13.32 -2.43
N ALA A 140 4.46 13.87 -2.34
CA ALA A 140 4.23 15.21 -1.80
C ALA A 140 4.63 15.30 -0.33
N VAL A 141 4.30 14.29 0.49
CA VAL A 141 4.71 14.25 1.90
C VAL A 141 6.23 14.26 2.02
N LEU A 142 6.95 13.44 1.25
CA LEU A 142 8.42 13.42 1.30
C LEU A 142 9.03 14.77 0.93
N ILE A 143 8.61 15.34 -0.21
CA ILE A 143 9.13 16.63 -0.69
C ILE A 143 8.80 17.75 0.30
N VAL A 144 7.55 17.85 0.75
CA VAL A 144 7.12 18.91 1.67
C VAL A 144 7.88 18.81 2.98
N THR A 145 7.92 17.64 3.60
CA THR A 145 8.50 17.48 4.94
C THR A 145 10.01 17.68 4.99
N HIS A 146 10.73 17.39 3.89
CA HIS A 146 12.20 17.40 3.89
C HIS A 146 12.84 18.54 3.09
N LEU A 147 12.21 19.00 2.01
CA LEU A 147 12.81 19.94 1.06
C LEU A 147 12.20 21.35 1.11
N THR A 148 11.22 21.57 2.00
CA THR A 148 10.57 22.88 2.16
C THR A 148 10.78 23.45 3.56
N VAL A 149 10.25 24.65 3.80
CA VAL A 149 10.24 25.32 5.11
C VAL A 149 9.60 24.47 6.21
N PHE A 150 8.79 23.46 5.87
CA PHE A 150 8.22 22.52 6.84
C PHE A 150 9.30 21.87 7.71
N ALA A 151 10.44 21.49 7.13
CA ALA A 151 11.55 20.85 7.84
C ALA A 151 12.09 21.71 8.99
N GLN A 152 12.03 23.04 8.83
CA GLN A 152 12.39 24.02 9.84
C GLN A 152 11.25 24.20 10.85
N LEU A 153 10.03 24.44 10.37
CA LEU A 153 8.88 24.80 11.20
C LEU A 153 8.46 23.69 12.17
N ARG A 154 8.70 22.40 11.84
CA ARG A 154 8.40 21.29 12.75
C ARG A 154 9.20 21.33 14.06
N LEU A 155 10.38 21.94 14.05
CA LEU A 155 11.23 22.09 15.24
C LEU A 155 10.79 23.28 16.12
N GLU A 156 10.10 24.24 15.53
CA GLU A 156 9.62 25.45 16.20
C GLU A 156 8.21 25.27 16.77
N HIS A 157 7.39 24.42 16.13
CA HIS A 157 5.99 24.24 16.48
C HIS A 157 5.66 22.77 16.75
N GLU A 158 5.30 22.48 18.00
CA GLU A 158 4.93 21.12 18.44
C GLU A 158 3.78 20.51 17.63
N TRP A 159 2.78 21.29 17.24
CA TRP A 159 1.65 20.78 16.47
C TRP A 159 2.07 20.31 15.07
N LEU A 160 3.06 20.97 14.44
CA LEU A 160 3.62 20.54 13.15
C LEU A 160 4.42 19.25 13.29
N ARG A 161 5.18 19.09 14.38
CA ARG A 161 5.84 17.82 14.73
C ARG A 161 4.85 16.66 14.82
N HIS A 162 3.70 16.87 15.46
CA HIS A 162 2.66 15.83 15.54
C HIS A 162 1.97 15.61 14.20
N PHE A 163 1.72 16.68 13.45
CA PHE A 163 1.12 16.60 12.12
C PHE A 163 2.00 15.80 11.14
N GLU A 164 3.33 15.94 11.24
CA GLU A 164 4.27 15.14 10.45
C GLU A 164 4.14 13.64 10.70
N ILE A 165 4.00 13.22 11.97
CA ILE A 165 3.75 11.82 12.33
C ILE A 165 2.49 11.30 11.64
N VAL A 166 1.42 12.11 11.63
CA VAL A 166 0.19 11.77 10.89
C VAL A 166 0.48 11.60 9.41
N LEU A 167 1.15 12.58 8.78
CA LEU A 167 1.49 12.53 7.36
C LEU A 167 2.28 11.27 7.00
N TYR A 168 3.26 10.87 7.81
CA TYR A 168 4.03 9.64 7.57
C TYR A 168 3.18 8.39 7.70
N LEU A 169 2.40 8.27 8.79
CA LEU A 169 1.53 7.12 8.99
C LEU A 169 0.48 6.99 7.88
N THR A 170 -0.17 8.09 7.49
CA THR A 170 -1.24 8.06 6.48
C THR A 170 -0.68 7.85 5.08
N SER A 171 0.41 8.52 4.70
CA SER A 171 1.00 8.37 3.36
C SER A 171 1.56 6.96 3.14
N GLY A 172 2.30 6.43 4.11
CA GLY A 172 2.78 5.07 4.10
C GLY A 172 1.64 4.06 4.03
N TYR A 173 0.63 4.21 4.90
CA TYR A 173 -0.52 3.31 4.91
C TYR A 173 -1.24 3.31 3.56
N LEU A 174 -1.53 4.48 2.99
CA LEU A 174 -2.21 4.58 1.70
C LEU A 174 -1.37 4.01 0.54
N LEU A 175 -0.05 4.22 0.53
CA LEU A 175 0.83 3.69 -0.51
C LEU A 175 0.91 2.16 -0.49
N PHE A 176 1.08 1.57 0.70
CA PHE A 176 1.24 0.13 0.84
C PHE A 176 -0.08 -0.64 0.80
N LEU A 177 -1.22 0.02 1.00
CA LEU A 177 -2.53 -0.64 1.05
C LEU A 177 -2.92 -1.35 -0.26
N PRO A 178 -2.75 -0.80 -1.47
CA PRO A 178 -3.00 -1.54 -2.72
C PRO A 178 -1.99 -2.67 -3.00
N VAL A 179 -0.81 -2.62 -2.37
CA VAL A 179 0.26 -3.59 -2.57
C VAL A 179 0.09 -4.81 -1.66
N LEU A 180 -0.05 -4.56 -0.36
CA LEU A 180 -0.09 -5.57 0.70
C LEU A 180 -1.50 -5.89 1.18
N GLY A 181 -2.43 -4.94 1.04
CA GLY A 181 -3.77 -5.03 1.60
C GLY A 181 -4.66 -5.99 0.82
N ASN A 182 -5.13 -7.03 1.52
CA ASN A 182 -6.28 -7.84 1.09
C ASN A 182 -7.56 -7.36 1.78
N GLU A 183 -7.69 -6.04 1.94
CA GLU A 183 -8.80 -5.39 2.61
C GLU A 183 -10.01 -5.26 1.65
N PRO A 184 -11.25 -5.15 2.17
CA PRO A 184 -12.47 -5.04 1.36
C PRO A 184 -12.61 -3.66 0.71
N LEU A 185 -11.66 -3.30 -0.16
CA LEU A 185 -11.59 -2.01 -0.87
C LEU A 185 -11.83 -2.20 -2.37
N ARG A 186 -12.25 -1.12 -3.03
CA ARG A 186 -12.52 -1.10 -4.48
C ARG A 186 -11.33 -1.57 -5.33
N TRP A 187 -10.10 -1.29 -4.87
CA TRP A 187 -8.86 -1.61 -5.59
C TRP A 187 -8.21 -2.92 -5.14
N LYS A 188 -8.94 -3.80 -4.45
CA LYS A 188 -8.46 -5.10 -3.97
C LYS A 188 -7.80 -5.96 -5.06
N HIS A 189 -8.30 -5.88 -6.30
CA HIS A 189 -7.79 -6.65 -7.44
C HIS A 189 -6.70 -5.91 -8.24
N PHE A 190 -5.88 -5.09 -7.57
CA PHE A 190 -4.78 -4.39 -8.23
C PHE A 190 -3.74 -5.41 -8.76
N PRO A 191 -3.39 -5.40 -10.07
CA PRO A 191 -2.52 -6.42 -10.67
C PRO A 191 -1.14 -6.48 -10.03
N HIS A 192 -0.60 -7.69 -9.87
CA HIS A 192 0.75 -7.89 -9.32
C HIS A 192 1.85 -7.10 -10.05
N PRO A 193 1.90 -7.06 -11.40
CA PRO A 193 2.91 -6.26 -12.10
C PRO A 193 2.82 -4.77 -11.76
N LEU A 194 1.60 -4.25 -11.61
CA LEU A 194 1.38 -2.83 -11.32
C LEU A 194 1.69 -2.47 -9.86
N ARG A 195 1.58 -3.44 -8.94
CA ARG A 195 2.12 -3.32 -7.57
C ARG A 195 3.63 -3.17 -7.57
N VAL A 196 4.34 -3.97 -8.38
CA VAL A 196 5.80 -3.88 -8.51
C VAL A 196 6.18 -2.52 -9.09
N VAL A 197 5.51 -2.08 -10.16
CA VAL A 197 5.75 -0.75 -10.76
C VAL A 197 5.49 0.36 -9.74
N LEU A 198 4.43 0.27 -8.94
CA LEU A 198 4.13 1.25 -7.89
C LEU A 198 5.27 1.33 -6.85
N LEU A 199 5.79 0.19 -6.40
CA LEU A 199 6.91 0.15 -5.46
C LEU A 199 8.20 0.72 -6.07
N MET A 200 8.50 0.38 -7.33
CA MET A 200 9.66 0.93 -8.06
C MET A 200 9.51 2.44 -8.30
N ALA A 201 8.32 2.91 -8.62
CA ALA A 201 8.04 4.33 -8.72
C ALA A 201 8.22 5.02 -7.36
N GLY A 202 7.83 4.37 -6.26
CA GLY A 202 8.04 4.84 -4.89
C GLY A 202 9.49 5.06 -4.49
N MET A 203 10.44 4.34 -5.10
CA MET A 203 11.87 4.55 -4.87
C MET A 203 12.36 5.91 -5.41
N LEU A 204 11.69 6.45 -6.45
CA LEU A 204 12.09 7.72 -7.05
C LEU A 204 12.06 8.90 -6.07
N PRO A 205 10.95 9.19 -5.35
CA PRO A 205 10.95 10.25 -4.35
C PRO A 205 11.90 9.97 -3.19
N ASP A 206 12.05 8.72 -2.74
CA ASP A 206 12.97 8.33 -1.66
C ASP A 206 14.43 8.66 -2.05
N THR A 207 14.85 8.22 -3.23
CA THR A 207 16.16 8.52 -3.82
C THR A 207 16.35 10.02 -4.03
N LEU A 208 15.37 10.70 -4.62
CA LEU A 208 15.47 12.12 -4.93
C LEU A 208 15.70 12.93 -3.65
N VAL A 209 14.86 12.75 -2.64
CA VAL A 209 14.96 13.51 -1.39
C VAL A 209 16.22 13.13 -0.62
N GLY A 210 16.53 11.85 -0.50
CA GLY A 210 17.72 11.37 0.21
C GLY A 210 19.02 11.88 -0.42
N VAL A 211 19.15 11.83 -1.75
CA VAL A 211 20.33 12.34 -2.47
C VAL A 211 20.44 13.87 -2.33
N VAL A 212 19.32 14.60 -2.41
CA VAL A 212 19.33 16.06 -2.20
C VAL A 212 19.82 16.41 -0.80
N LEU A 213 19.34 15.72 0.24
CA LEU A 213 19.82 15.90 1.61
C LEU A 213 21.31 15.55 1.76
N MET A 214 21.74 14.47 1.10
CA MET A 214 23.10 13.96 1.13
C MET A 214 24.12 14.88 0.43
N MET A 215 23.71 15.59 -0.61
CA MET A 215 24.60 16.43 -1.42
C MET A 215 24.42 17.93 -1.17
N ALA A 216 23.44 18.35 -0.38
CA ALA A 216 23.20 19.75 -0.10
C ALA A 216 24.43 20.40 0.54
N PRO A 217 24.88 21.57 0.05
CA PRO A 217 26.06 22.27 0.59
C PRO A 217 25.76 23.00 1.90
N ASN A 218 24.48 23.23 2.20
CA ASN A 218 24.01 23.95 3.39
C ASN A 218 22.92 23.14 4.11
N PRO A 219 22.77 23.28 5.43
CA PRO A 219 21.68 22.65 6.15
C PRO A 219 20.30 23.16 5.70
N ILE A 220 19.38 22.25 5.38
CA ILE A 220 18.00 22.56 4.98
C ILE A 220 17.15 23.02 6.18
N ALA A 221 17.43 22.46 7.37
CA ALA A 221 16.79 22.84 8.63
C ALA A 221 17.82 23.37 9.63
N PRO A 222 18.23 24.65 9.53
CA PRO A 222 19.19 25.25 10.46
C PRO A 222 18.76 25.29 11.93
N ALA A 223 17.46 25.16 12.24
CA ALA A 223 16.95 25.10 13.63
C ALA A 223 17.58 23.96 14.44
N TYR A 224 17.96 22.85 13.80
CA TYR A 224 18.63 21.76 14.50
C TYR A 224 19.89 22.22 15.24
N ARG A 225 20.55 23.32 14.84
CA ARG A 225 21.70 23.89 15.56
C ARG A 225 21.40 24.22 17.02
N LEU A 226 20.18 24.67 17.32
CA LEU A 226 19.82 25.13 18.67
C LEU A 226 19.56 23.97 19.63
N ALA A 227 19.09 22.83 19.11
CA ALA A 227 18.79 21.64 19.89
C ALA A 227 19.93 20.61 19.88
N ARG A 228 21.03 20.91 19.17
CA ARG A 228 22.09 19.94 18.89
C ARG A 228 22.98 19.70 20.12
N PRO A 229 23.25 18.44 20.49
CA PRO A 229 24.23 18.14 21.51
C PRO A 229 25.66 18.33 21.02
N ASP A 230 26.56 18.77 21.91
CA ASP A 230 27.98 19.03 21.61
C ASP A 230 28.77 17.78 21.17
N TRP A 231 28.35 16.60 21.63
CA TRP A 231 28.96 15.33 21.26
C TRP A 231 28.49 14.80 19.89
N GLY A 232 27.43 15.38 19.32
CA GLY A 232 26.88 14.97 18.05
C GLY A 232 27.77 15.35 16.85
N PRO A 233 27.59 14.73 15.67
CA PRO A 233 28.30 15.13 14.46
C PRO A 233 28.02 16.60 14.11
N ALA A 234 28.82 17.22 13.25
CA ALA A 234 28.46 18.55 12.73
C ALA A 234 27.12 18.50 11.97
N LEU A 235 26.33 19.58 12.02
CA LEU A 235 24.96 19.58 11.46
C LEU A 235 24.91 19.17 9.98
N LEU A 236 25.86 19.67 9.17
CA LEU A 236 25.88 19.32 7.75
C LEU A 236 26.19 17.83 7.53
N THR A 237 27.18 17.30 8.25
CA THR A 237 27.55 15.88 8.22
C THR A 237 26.40 14.98 8.68
N ASP A 238 25.66 15.41 9.70
CA ASP A 238 24.48 14.71 10.18
C ASP A 238 23.37 14.68 9.13
N GLN A 239 23.08 15.81 8.49
CA GLN A 239 22.13 15.85 7.39
C GLN A 239 22.57 14.93 6.23
N HIS A 240 23.86 14.88 5.93
CA HIS A 240 24.37 14.01 4.88
C HIS A 240 24.14 12.54 5.21
N LEU A 241 24.43 12.14 6.46
CA LEU A 241 24.14 10.81 6.98
C LEU A 241 22.63 10.51 6.96
N ALA A 242 21.82 11.49 7.34
CA ALA A 242 20.37 11.41 7.31
C ALA A 242 19.85 11.12 5.89
N GLY A 243 20.34 11.86 4.89
CA GLY A 243 20.02 11.63 3.48
C GLY A 243 20.42 10.24 2.99
N ALA A 244 21.60 9.76 3.38
CA ALA A 244 22.08 8.41 3.06
C ALA A 244 21.20 7.32 3.69
N ILE A 245 20.80 7.48 4.96
CA ILE A 245 19.89 6.56 5.65
C ILE A 245 18.52 6.54 4.96
N MET A 246 17.95 7.71 4.71
CA MET A 246 16.64 7.86 4.08
C MET A 246 16.59 7.14 2.73
N TRP A 247 17.56 7.44 1.85
CA TRP A 247 17.64 6.81 0.54
C TRP A 247 17.85 5.30 0.65
N PHE A 248 18.91 4.85 1.31
CA PHE A 248 19.31 3.44 1.29
C PHE A 248 18.25 2.54 1.90
N PHE A 249 17.74 2.87 3.08
CA PHE A 249 16.76 2.02 3.77
C PHE A 249 15.35 2.16 3.17
N GLY A 250 15.00 3.33 2.63
CA GLY A 250 13.74 3.52 1.92
C GLY A 250 13.68 2.63 0.67
N ASP A 251 14.68 2.77 -0.20
CA ASP A 251 14.81 1.98 -1.42
C ASP A 251 14.96 0.48 -1.13
N ALA A 252 15.78 0.10 -0.14
CA ALA A 252 15.94 -1.30 0.24
C ALA A 252 14.61 -1.93 0.67
N THR A 253 13.79 -1.19 1.43
CA THR A 253 12.47 -1.66 1.86
C THR A 253 11.53 -1.83 0.66
N MET A 254 11.45 -0.84 -0.23
CA MET A 254 10.66 -0.92 -1.46
C MET A 254 11.10 -2.08 -2.36
N ALA A 255 12.41 -2.28 -2.51
CA ALA A 255 12.99 -3.38 -3.29
C ALA A 255 12.65 -4.75 -2.69
N VAL A 256 12.79 -4.93 -1.37
CA VAL A 256 12.41 -6.18 -0.69
C VAL A 256 10.92 -6.47 -0.88
N LEU A 257 10.05 -5.48 -0.71
CA LEU A 257 8.61 -5.65 -0.95
C LEU A 257 8.30 -5.97 -2.41
N ALA A 258 9.03 -5.38 -3.35
CA ALA A 258 8.87 -5.66 -4.78
C ALA A 258 9.28 -7.10 -5.09
N LEU A 259 10.41 -7.57 -4.55
CA LEU A 259 10.85 -8.96 -4.68
C LEU A 259 9.84 -9.94 -4.07
N ILE A 260 9.29 -9.64 -2.90
CA ILE A 260 8.22 -10.45 -2.28
C ILE A 260 6.99 -10.47 -3.20
N THR A 261 6.60 -9.32 -3.76
CA THR A 261 5.45 -9.18 -4.66
C THR A 261 5.65 -9.97 -5.96
N VAL A 262 6.86 -9.95 -6.52
CA VAL A 262 7.25 -10.79 -7.68
C VAL A 262 7.19 -12.27 -7.30
N GLY A 263 7.68 -12.66 -6.13
CA GLY A 263 7.58 -14.03 -5.64
C GLY A 263 6.12 -14.50 -5.49
N MET A 264 5.24 -13.63 -4.99
CA MET A 264 3.80 -13.89 -4.92
C MET A 264 3.18 -14.00 -6.32
N TRP A 265 3.59 -13.13 -7.23
CA TRP A 265 3.16 -13.14 -8.63
C TRP A 265 3.50 -14.44 -9.33
N LEU A 266 4.75 -14.91 -9.23
CA LEU A 266 5.21 -16.16 -9.85
C LEU A 266 4.50 -17.40 -9.29
N ARG A 267 4.02 -17.34 -8.04
CA ARG A 267 3.27 -18.43 -7.40
C ARG A 267 1.77 -18.37 -7.71
N SER A 268 1.26 -17.22 -8.13
CA SER A 268 -0.16 -17.05 -8.47
C SER A 268 -0.48 -17.75 -9.80
N ARG A 269 -1.33 -18.77 -9.76
CA ARG A 269 -1.85 -19.48 -10.95
C ARG A 269 -3.34 -19.16 -11.08
N GLY A 270 -3.66 -18.05 -11.74
CA GLY A 270 -5.05 -17.62 -11.94
C GLY A 270 -5.16 -16.28 -12.70
N PRO A 271 -6.38 -15.80 -13.00
CA PRO A 271 -6.61 -14.55 -13.76
C PRO A 271 -6.01 -13.29 -13.12
N GLU A 272 -5.75 -13.32 -11.81
CA GLU A 272 -5.11 -12.24 -11.04
C GLU A 272 -3.57 -12.19 -11.20
N ALA A 273 -2.96 -13.24 -11.78
CA ALA A 273 -1.55 -13.28 -12.11
C ALA A 273 -1.20 -12.34 -13.29
N GLY A 274 -2.19 -11.86 -14.03
CA GLY A 274 -1.97 -10.96 -15.17
C GLY A 274 -2.89 -9.75 -15.11
N PHE A 275 -2.97 -9.03 -16.22
CA PHE A 275 -3.92 -7.93 -16.38
C PHE A 275 -5.36 -8.40 -16.63
N GLY A 276 -5.62 -9.70 -16.78
CA GLY A 276 -6.89 -10.25 -17.26
C GLY A 276 -8.12 -9.85 -16.43
N SER A 277 -8.10 -10.07 -15.12
CA SER A 277 -9.23 -9.71 -14.25
C SER A 277 -9.44 -8.19 -14.15
N TRP A 278 -8.34 -7.43 -14.20
CA TRP A 278 -8.38 -5.97 -14.14
C TRP A 278 -8.92 -5.36 -15.45
N LEU A 279 -8.46 -5.85 -16.60
CA LEU A 279 -8.98 -5.47 -17.92
C LEU A 279 -10.45 -5.85 -18.06
N GLU A 280 -10.86 -7.01 -17.56
CA GLU A 280 -12.26 -7.42 -17.57
C GLU A 280 -13.13 -6.52 -16.69
N THR A 281 -12.64 -6.11 -15.52
CA THR A 281 -13.33 -5.16 -14.64
C THR A 281 -13.41 -3.77 -15.30
N ALA A 282 -12.33 -3.31 -15.92
CA ALA A 282 -12.29 -2.05 -16.67
C ALA A 282 -13.25 -2.08 -17.87
N ARG A 283 -13.29 -3.21 -18.61
CA ARG A 283 -14.21 -3.45 -19.73
C ARG A 283 -15.66 -3.41 -19.27
N ARG A 284 -16.03 -4.14 -18.21
CA ARG A 284 -17.39 -4.11 -17.64
C ARG A 284 -17.78 -2.72 -17.16
N GLY A 285 -16.85 -1.98 -16.54
CA GLY A 285 -17.08 -0.60 -16.12
C GLY A 285 -17.24 0.38 -17.29
N ALA A 286 -16.53 0.17 -18.40
CA ALA A 286 -16.72 0.93 -19.63
C ALA A 286 -18.10 0.64 -20.25
N LEU A 287 -18.45 -0.65 -20.43
CA LEU A 287 -19.73 -1.08 -20.98
C LEU A 287 -20.93 -0.61 -20.15
N ALA A 288 -20.85 -0.68 -18.82
CA ALA A 288 -21.90 -0.18 -17.93
C ALA A 288 -22.11 1.34 -18.07
N ARG A 289 -21.04 2.11 -18.30
CA ARG A 289 -21.15 3.56 -18.55
C ARG A 289 -21.78 3.85 -19.91
N THR A 290 -21.46 3.07 -20.94
CA THR A 290 -22.10 3.17 -22.25
C THR A 290 -23.59 2.82 -22.20
N ALA A 291 -23.96 1.78 -21.46
CA ALA A 291 -25.35 1.36 -21.27
C ALA A 291 -26.17 2.32 -20.38
N SER A 292 -25.51 3.19 -19.60
CA SER A 292 -26.15 4.19 -18.71
C SER A 292 -26.26 5.60 -19.33
N GLY A 293 -25.73 5.81 -20.54
CA GLY A 293 -25.96 7.04 -21.30
C GLY A 293 -27.42 7.12 -21.77
N PRO A 294 -27.90 8.27 -22.30
CA PRO A 294 -29.16 8.29 -23.04
C PRO A 294 -29.04 7.16 -24.06
N ALA A 295 -30.01 6.25 -24.08
CA ALA A 295 -30.08 5.28 -25.17
C ALA A 295 -29.87 6.10 -26.45
N PRO A 296 -28.88 5.77 -27.30
CA PRO A 296 -28.82 6.40 -28.60
C PRO A 296 -30.25 6.28 -29.12
N ALA A 297 -30.83 7.40 -29.60
CA ALA A 297 -32.11 7.33 -30.25
C ALA A 297 -31.91 6.29 -31.35
N LEU A 298 -32.34 5.06 -31.07
CA LEU A 298 -32.49 4.02 -32.04
C LEU A 298 -33.57 4.61 -32.90
N SER A 299 -33.16 5.31 -33.96
CA SER A 299 -34.01 5.41 -35.13
C SER A 299 -34.51 3.98 -35.34
N ASP A 300 -35.82 3.86 -35.44
CA ASP A 300 -36.57 2.63 -35.63
C ASP A 300 -36.25 2.00 -36.99
N SER A 301 -34.96 1.73 -37.18
CA SER A 301 -34.31 1.12 -38.32
C SER A 301 -33.38 0.04 -37.75
N THR A 302 -33.90 -0.78 -36.85
CA THR A 302 -33.50 -2.19 -36.80
C THR A 302 -33.93 -2.81 -38.12
N ASP A 303 -33.12 -2.59 -39.15
CA ASP A 303 -33.15 -3.40 -40.36
C ASP A 303 -32.65 -4.79 -39.94
N VAL A 304 -33.59 -5.67 -39.56
CA VAL A 304 -33.33 -7.05 -39.14
C VAL A 304 -32.46 -7.76 -40.18
N ASP A 305 -32.59 -7.37 -41.44
CA ASP A 305 -31.80 -7.90 -42.57
C ASP A 305 -30.33 -7.51 -42.48
N ALA A 306 -29.96 -6.40 -41.81
CA ALA A 306 -28.57 -6.00 -41.60
C ALA A 306 -27.89 -6.84 -40.52
N ASP A 307 -28.61 -7.16 -39.44
CA ASP A 307 -28.12 -8.02 -38.36
C ASP A 307 -28.00 -9.48 -38.82
N GLU A 308 -28.95 -9.98 -39.62
CA GLU A 308 -28.86 -11.32 -40.22
C GLU A 308 -27.68 -11.46 -41.19
N ARG A 309 -27.41 -10.42 -42.00
CA ARG A 309 -26.23 -10.38 -42.87
C ARG A 309 -24.92 -10.39 -42.08
N ALA A 310 -24.83 -9.62 -41.00
CA ALA A 310 -23.66 -9.61 -40.13
C ALA A 310 -23.42 -10.98 -39.45
N LEU A 311 -24.49 -11.67 -39.04
CA LEU A 311 -24.43 -13.03 -38.48
C LEU A 311 -23.98 -14.05 -39.52
N ALA A 312 -24.48 -13.96 -40.76
CA ALA A 312 -24.08 -14.81 -41.87
C ALA A 312 -22.59 -14.64 -42.21
N ASP A 313 -22.11 -13.39 -42.28
CA ASP A 313 -20.70 -13.08 -42.55
C ASP A 313 -19.78 -13.59 -41.44
N TYR A 314 -20.19 -13.45 -40.17
CA TYR A 314 -19.47 -13.98 -39.02
C TYR A 314 -19.39 -15.52 -39.05
N ASN A 315 -20.49 -16.20 -39.34
CA ASN A 315 -20.53 -17.65 -39.45
C ASN A 315 -19.68 -18.15 -40.64
N ALA A 316 -19.67 -17.43 -41.77
CA ALA A 316 -18.81 -17.73 -42.91
C ALA A 316 -17.31 -17.57 -42.58
N MET A 317 -16.95 -16.57 -41.79
CA MET A 317 -15.59 -16.40 -41.28
C MET A 317 -15.17 -17.58 -40.38
N LEU A 318 -16.03 -17.99 -39.44
CA LEU A 318 -15.78 -19.15 -38.58
C LEU A 318 -15.62 -20.44 -39.40
N ALA A 319 -16.46 -20.66 -40.41
CA ALA A 319 -16.36 -21.82 -41.28
C ALA A 319 -15.03 -21.89 -42.03
N ARG A 320 -14.47 -20.75 -42.47
CA ARG A 320 -13.12 -20.69 -43.09
C ARG A 320 -12.00 -21.04 -42.10
N LEU A 321 -12.13 -20.59 -40.85
CA LEU A 321 -11.15 -20.90 -39.79
C LEU A 321 -11.19 -22.38 -39.40
N HIS A 322 -12.37 -22.99 -39.38
CA HIS A 322 -12.54 -24.42 -39.10
C HIS A 322 -12.20 -25.32 -40.29
N GLY A 323 -12.45 -24.88 -41.53
CA GLY A 323 -12.13 -25.63 -42.76
C GLY A 323 -10.63 -25.70 -43.09
N ASN A 324 -9.81 -24.82 -42.52
CA ASN A 324 -8.35 -24.85 -42.66
C ASN A 324 -7.64 -25.78 -41.67
N ALA A 325 -8.37 -26.50 -40.80
CA ALA A 325 -7.82 -27.63 -40.07
C ALA A 325 -7.86 -28.87 -40.99
N GLY A 326 -6.70 -29.21 -41.57
CA GLY A 326 -6.52 -30.30 -42.53
C GLY A 326 -6.96 -31.71 -42.06
N PRO A 327 -6.99 -32.69 -42.98
CA PRO A 327 -7.78 -33.92 -42.84
C PRO A 327 -7.32 -34.82 -41.69
N GLN A 328 -8.29 -35.31 -40.91
CA GLN A 328 -8.11 -36.38 -39.93
C GLN A 328 -7.75 -37.69 -40.67
N HIS A 329 -6.64 -38.32 -40.26
CA HIS A 329 -6.23 -39.66 -40.70
C HIS A 329 -7.38 -40.67 -40.49
N PRO A 330 -7.77 -41.48 -41.49
CA PRO A 330 -8.76 -42.54 -41.28
C PRO A 330 -8.14 -43.71 -40.48
N SER A 331 -8.80 -44.08 -39.39
CA SER A 331 -8.54 -45.28 -38.59
C SER A 331 -8.75 -46.56 -39.42
N PRO A 332 -7.94 -47.63 -39.24
CA PRO A 332 -8.13 -48.90 -39.95
C PRO A 332 -9.37 -49.67 -39.43
N PRO A 333 -10.00 -50.50 -40.29
CA PRO A 333 -11.25 -51.18 -39.96
C PRO A 333 -11.07 -52.34 -38.98
N ARG A 334 -12.05 -52.49 -38.08
CA ARG A 334 -12.25 -53.67 -37.23
C ARG A 334 -12.68 -54.86 -38.08
N SER A 335 -12.01 -55.99 -37.91
CA SER A 335 -12.45 -57.30 -38.38
C SER A 335 -13.47 -57.86 -37.37
N ASP A 336 -14.76 -57.78 -37.69
CA ASP A 336 -15.78 -58.53 -36.99
C ASP A 336 -15.77 -59.97 -37.54
N GLY A 337 -15.33 -60.90 -36.70
CA GLY A 337 -15.52 -62.33 -36.93
C GLY A 337 -16.90 -62.72 -36.44
N GLU A 338 -17.85 -62.89 -37.37
CA GLU A 338 -19.02 -63.73 -37.16
C GLU A 338 -18.75 -65.09 -37.78
N GLY A 339 -18.69 -66.10 -36.93
CA GLY A 339 -18.88 -67.49 -37.33
C GLY A 339 -20.29 -67.92 -36.97
N GLU A 340 -20.93 -68.68 -37.85
CA GLU A 340 -21.90 -69.74 -37.54
C GLU A 340 -22.31 -70.43 -38.85
N PRO A 341 -22.70 -71.72 -38.87
CA PRO A 341 -22.31 -72.86 -38.02
C PRO A 341 -21.41 -73.88 -38.75
#